data_AF-A0A7X2V4T1-F1
#
_entry.id   AF-A0A7X2V4T1-F1
#
_cell.length_a   1.000
_cell.length_b   1.000
_cell.length_c   1.000
_cell.angle_alpha   90.00
_cell.angle_beta   90.00
_cell.angle_gamma   90.00
#
_symmetry.space_group_name_H-M   'P 1'
#
loop_
_entity.id
_entity.type
_entity.pdbx_description
1 polymer ?
#
loop_
_entity_poly.entity_id
_entity_poly.type
_entity_poly.pdbx_seq_one_letter_code
_entity_poly.pdbx_strand_id
1 'polypeptide(L)' 'MNQSLVEILVKAKELNKWVPARLLVKYDIKNVNLLELEESYLILTKRSKSDGLLLKLTLKGYHYFNQQ' A
#
# COMPACT_ATOMS: atom_id res chain seq x y z
N MET A 1 -7.61 -2.65 -7.26
CA MET A 1 -6.17 -2.32 -7.43
C MET A 1 -5.60 -3.18 -8.53
N ASN A 2 -4.55 -2.73 -9.23
CA ASN A 2 -3.84 -3.59 -10.19
C ASN A 2 -3.00 -4.66 -9.45
N GLN A 3 -2.77 -5.82 -10.09
CA GLN A 3 -2.08 -6.95 -9.47
C GLN A 3 -0.63 -6.62 -9.07
N SER A 4 0.13 -5.96 -9.93
CA SER A 4 1.53 -5.58 -9.63
C SER A 4 1.65 -4.66 -8.41
N LEU A 5 0.71 -3.74 -8.23
CA LEU A 5 0.64 -2.87 -7.07
C LEU A 5 0.42 -3.67 -5.79
N VAL A 6 -0.50 -4.64 -5.84
CA VAL A 6 -0.78 -5.55 -4.73
C VAL A 6 0.48 -6.34 -4.38
N GLU A 7 1.13 -6.98 -5.35
CA GLU A 7 2.36 -7.76 -5.14
C GLU A 7 3.47 -6.95 -4.48
N ILE A 8 3.65 -5.69 -4.88
CA ILE A 8 4.66 -4.81 -4.27
C ILE A 8 4.35 -4.54 -2.80
N LEU A 9 3.08 -4.26 -2.48
CA LEU A 9 2.66 -3.96 -1.11
C LEU A 9 2.73 -5.20 -0.22
N VAL A 10 2.38 -6.38 -0.75
CA VAL A 10 2.51 -7.69 -0.09
C VAL A 10 3.97 -7.97 0.22
N LYS A 11 4.87 -7.92 -0.77
CA LYS A 11 6.32 -8.13 -0.56
C LYS A 11 6.92 -7.11 0.40
N ALA A 12 6.51 -5.84 0.32
CA ALA A 12 6.97 -4.82 1.26
C ALA A 12 6.54 -5.15 2.70
N LYS A 13 5.35 -5.70 2.90
CA LYS A 13 4.85 -6.13 4.21
C LYS A 13 5.62 -7.32 4.76
N GLU A 14 5.95 -8.32 3.95
CA GLU A 14 6.80 -9.45 4.33
C GLU A 14 8.17 -8.98 4.83
N LEU A 15 8.73 -7.94 4.19
CA LEU A 15 9.97 -7.28 4.61
C LEU A 15 9.78 -6.22 5.71
N ASN A 16 8.56 -6.04 6.21
CA ASN A 16 8.17 -5.03 7.21
C ASN A 16 8.46 -3.56 6.82
N LYS A 17 8.54 -3.25 5.52
CA LYS A 17 8.89 -1.93 4.98
C LYS A 17 7.67 -1.05 4.70
N TRP A 18 7.94 0.26 4.62
CA TRP A 18 7.03 1.26 4.07
C TRP A 18 7.36 1.51 2.61
N VAL A 19 6.35 1.77 1.78
CA VAL A 19 6.53 2.04 0.35
C VAL A 19 6.11 3.47 0.04
N PRO A 20 6.98 4.30 -0.54
CA PRO A 20 6.60 5.62 -1.02
C PRO A 20 5.59 5.54 -2.16
N ALA A 21 4.45 6.21 -2.04
CA ALA A 21 3.40 6.24 -3.06
C ALA A 21 3.91 6.81 -4.39
N ARG A 22 4.92 7.70 -4.36
CA ARG A 22 5.58 8.22 -5.57
C ARG A 22 6.18 7.13 -6.46
N LEU A 23 6.66 6.02 -5.88
CA LEU A 23 7.21 4.88 -6.63
C LEU A 23 6.11 4.00 -7.25
N LEU A 24 4.87 4.18 -6.78
CA LEU A 24 3.71 3.40 -7.17
C LEU A 24 2.85 4.06 -8.26
N VAL A 25 3.22 5.27 -8.70
CA VAL A 25 2.50 6.00 -9.76
C VAL A 25 2.41 5.19 -11.06
N LYS A 26 3.45 4.43 -11.40
CA LYS A 26 3.48 3.54 -12.57
C LYS A 26 2.59 2.29 -12.44
N TYR A 27 1.99 2.07 -11.27
CA TYR A 27 1.06 0.96 -11.00
C TYR A 27 -0.33 1.50 -10.64
N ASP A 28 -0.69 2.67 -11.18
CA ASP A 28 -2.01 3.29 -11.07
C ASP A 28 -2.50 3.55 -9.64
N ILE A 29 -1.58 3.78 -8.69
CA ILE A 29 -1.94 4.13 -7.31
C ILE A 29 -2.83 5.38 -7.21
N LYS A 30 -2.78 6.26 -8.22
CA LYS A 30 -3.62 7.47 -8.28
C LYS A 30 -5.11 7.16 -8.46
N ASN A 31 -5.44 5.99 -9.03
CA ASN A 31 -6.81 5.53 -9.23
C ASN A 31 -7.31 4.69 -8.04
N VAL A 32 -6.48 4.50 -7.02
CA VAL A 32 -6.82 3.73 -5.81
C VAL A 32 -7.36 4.69 -4.76
N ASN A 33 -8.52 4.36 -4.21
CA ASN A 33 -9.10 5.08 -3.09
C ASN A 33 -8.37 4.73 -1.79
N LEU A 34 -7.27 5.44 -1.50
CA LEU A 34 -6.46 5.20 -0.31
C LEU A 34 -7.23 5.42 0.99
N LEU A 35 -8.18 6.36 1.00
CA LEU A 35 -9.00 6.66 2.17
C LEU A 35 -9.88 5.47 2.53
N GLU A 36 -10.57 4.88 1.57
CA GLU A 36 -11.41 3.69 1.77
C GLU A 36 -10.60 2.49 2.28
N LEU A 37 -9.36 2.33 1.79
CA LEU A 37 -8.46 1.28 2.26
C LEU A 37 -7.98 1.52 3.71
N GLU A 38 -7.77 2.78 4.11
CA GLU A 38 -7.44 3.12 5.49
C GLU A 38 -8.64 2.92 6.42
N GLU A 39 -9.83 3.39 6.04
CA GLU A 39 -11.08 3.20 6.79
C GLU A 39 -11.41 1.71 6.96
N SER A 40 -11.09 0.90 5.96
CA SER A 40 -11.23 -0.57 6.02
C SER A 40 -10.14 -1.27 6.84
N TYR A 41 -9.20 -0.52 7.41
CA TYR A 41 -8.02 -1.02 8.13
C TYR A 41 -7.13 -1.95 7.29
N LEU A 42 -7.10 -1.79 5.96
CA LEU A 42 -6.26 -2.59 5.07
C LEU A 42 -4.86 -1.99 4.91
N ILE A 43 -4.75 -0.67 4.94
CA ILE A 43 -3.47 0.04 4.86
C ILE A 43 -3.29 1.01 6.01
N LEU A 44 -2.04 1.40 6.23
CA LEU A 44 -1.65 2.57 7.00
C LEU A 44 -0.96 3.54 6.06
N THR A 45 -1.30 4.82 6.17
CA THR A 45 -0.55 5.89 5.53
C THR A 45 0.23 6.71 6.55
N LYS A 46 1.34 7.28 6.09
CA LYS A 46 2.14 8.23 6.86
C LYS A 46 2.78 9.23 5.92
N ARG A 47 2.84 10.51 6.31
CA ARG A 47 3.66 11.50 5.59
C ARG A 47 5.11 11.48 6.08
N SER A 48 6.05 11.43 5.15
CA SER A 48 7.50 11.61 5.33
C SER A 48 7.95 12.92 4.69
N LYS A 49 8.93 13.60 5.31
CA LYS A 49 9.52 14.84 4.77
C LYS A 49 10.31 14.60 3.48
N SER A 50 11.02 13.46 3.38
CA SER A 50 11.87 13.10 2.24
C SER A 50 11.13 12.37 1.11
N ASP A 51 10.16 11.54 1.49
CA ASP A 51 9.55 10.55 0.59
C ASP A 51 8.08 10.81 0.29
N GLY A 52 7.49 11.84 0.89
CA GLY A 52 6.07 12.17 0.72
C GLY A 52 5.16 11.14 1.40
N LEU A 53 4.08 10.74 0.74
CA LEU A 53 3.13 9.77 1.27
C LEU A 53 3.74 8.36 1.25
N LEU A 54 3.77 7.70 2.40
CA LEU A 54 4.18 6.31 2.59
C LEU A 54 2.96 5.44 2.84
N LEU A 55 2.97 4.23 2.27
CA LEU A 55 1.94 3.21 2.44
C LEU A 55 2.55 1.97 3.09
N LYS A 56 1.76 1.28 3.92
CA LYS A 56 2.10 -0.03 4.49
C LYS A 56 0.85 -0.85 4.70
N LEU A 57 0.88 -2.14 4.37
CA LEU A 57 -0.24 -3.03 4.70
C LEU A 57 -0.32 -3.27 6.21
N THR A 58 -1.54 -3.30 6.73
CA THR A 58 -1.81 -3.92 8.03
C THR A 58 -1.71 -5.45 7.91
N LEU A 59 -1.79 -6.17 9.03
CA LEU A 59 -1.90 -7.64 8.96
C LEU A 59 -3.20 -8.05 8.25
N LYS A 60 -4.30 -7.34 8.51
CA LYS A 60 -5.59 -7.55 7.84
C LYS A 60 -5.48 -7.32 6.32
N GLY A 61 -4.86 -6.22 5.90
CA GLY A 61 -4.63 -5.91 4.49
C GLY A 61 -3.76 -6.93 3.80
N TYR A 62 -2.71 -7.42 4.47
CA TYR A 62 -1.89 -8.51 3.95
C TYR A 62 -2.71 -9.75 3.66
N HIS A 63 -3.51 -10.24 4.61
CA HIS A 63 -4.35 -11.42 4.37
C HIS A 63 -5.40 -11.17 3.29
N TYR A 64 -6.02 -9.98 3.27
CA TYR A 64 -7.02 -9.63 2.26
C TYR A 64 -6.45 -9.65 0.83
N PHE A 65 -5.24 -9.15 0.65
CA PHE A 65 -4.61 -9.05 -0.68
C PHE A 65 -3.78 -10.27 -1.08
N ASN A 66 -3.30 -11.06 -0.11
CA ASN A 66 -2.52 -12.27 -0.38
C ASN A 66 -3.40 -13.51 -0.63
N GLN A 67 -4.73 -13.39 -0.45
CA GLN A 67 -5.72 -14.43 -0.74
C GLN A 67 -6.41 -14.26 -2.11
N GLN A 68 -6.09 -13.19 -2.85
CA GLN A 68 -6.56 -12.93 -4.21
C GLN A 68 -5.53 -13.39 -5.23
#